data_AF-A0A2W0AY75-F1
#
_entry.id   AF-A0A2W0AY75-F1
#
_cell.length_a   1.000
_cell.length_b   1.000
_cell.length_c   1.000
_cell.angle_alpha   90.00
_cell.angle_beta   90.00
_cell.angle_gamma   90.00
#
_symmetry.space_group_name_H-M   'P 1'
#
loop_
_entity.id
_entity.type
_entity.pdbx_description
1 polymer ?
#
loop_
_entity_poly.entity_id
_entity_poly.type
_entity_poly.pdbx_seq_one_letter_code
_entity_poly.pdbx_strand_id
1 'polypeptide(L)' 'RYFREMVDKFGTFEYALAAYNAGSNRVDDWLGQGKYRDPQEFVESIPFTETREYVQAILRNANVYRQLYGTP' A
#
# COMPACT_ATOMS: atom_id res chain seq x y z
N ARG A 1 -11.12 -7.72 -9.09
CA ARG A 1 -10.85 -7.07 -10.40
C ARG A 1 -10.11 -5.76 -10.19
N TYR A 2 -10.73 -4.77 -9.55
CA TYR A 2 -10.10 -3.45 -9.30
C TYR A 2 -8.77 -3.48 -8.51
N PHE A 3 -8.67 -4.23 -7.40
CA PHE A 3 -7.39 -4.31 -6.66
C PHE A 3 -6.25 -4.91 -7.51
N ARG A 4 -6.55 -5.89 -8.37
CA ARG A 4 -5.56 -6.46 -9.28
C ARG A 4 -5.06 -5.41 -10.27
N GLU A 5 -5.96 -4.57 -10.80
CA GLU A 5 -5.58 -3.44 -11.67
C GLU A 5 -4.65 -2.46 -10.95
N MET A 6 -4.83 -2.24 -9.64
CA MET A 6 -3.92 -1.39 -8.86
C MET A 6 -2.56 -2.05 -8.65
N VAL A 7 -2.51 -3.36 -8.40
CA VAL A 7 -1.23 -4.11 -8.32
C VAL A 7 -0.50 -4.07 -9.65
N ASP A 8 -1.21 -4.30 -10.76
CA ASP A 8 -0.64 -4.25 -12.11
C ASP A 8 -0.13 -2.83 -12.46
N LYS A 9 -0.83 -1.77 -12.01
CA LYS A 9 -0.43 -0.37 -12.23
C LYS A 9 0.79 0.03 -11.39
N PHE A 10 0.84 -0.33 -10.12
CA PHE A 10 1.81 0.24 -9.17
C PHE A 10 2.95 -0.72 -8.76
N GLY A 11 2.86 -2.01 -9.08
CA GLY A 11 3.91 -3.00 -8.88
C GLY A 11 4.14 -3.49 -7.43
N THR A 12 3.74 -2.71 -6.41
CA THR A 12 3.84 -3.08 -5.00
C THR A 12 2.47 -3.09 -4.32
N PHE A 13 2.32 -3.91 -3.28
CA PHE A 13 1.05 -4.00 -2.53
C PHE A 13 0.78 -2.73 -1.74
N GLU A 14 1.81 -2.08 -1.20
CA GLU A 14 1.71 -0.83 -0.46
C GLU A 14 1.04 0.27 -1.30
N TYR A 15 1.53 0.47 -2.52
CA TYR A 15 1.00 1.48 -3.44
C TYR A 15 -0.39 1.09 -3.93
N ALA A 16 -0.60 -0.19 -4.23
CA ALA A 16 -1.91 -0.69 -4.67
C ALA A 16 -2.98 -0.53 -3.59
N LEU A 17 -2.65 -0.81 -2.31
CA LEU A 17 -3.56 -0.64 -1.18
C LEU A 17 -3.85 0.84 -0.93
N ALA A 18 -2.85 1.71 -1.01
CA ALA A 18 -3.04 3.16 -0.92
C ALA A 18 -3.95 3.67 -2.05
N ALA A 19 -3.74 3.20 -3.29
CA ALA A 19 -4.54 3.60 -4.45
C ALA A 19 -5.97 3.05 -4.38
N TYR A 20 -6.15 1.86 -3.80
CA TYR A 20 -7.46 1.27 -3.57
C TYR A 20 -8.29 2.11 -2.58
N ASN A 21 -7.67 2.65 -1.53
CA ASN A 21 -8.35 3.46 -0.51
C ASN A 21 -8.47 4.96 -0.88
N ALA A 22 -7.38 5.59 -1.33
CA ALA A 22 -7.32 7.03 -1.58
C ALA A 22 -7.53 7.43 -3.06
N GLY A 23 -7.54 6.46 -3.96
CA GLY A 23 -7.61 6.66 -5.41
C GLY A 23 -6.23 6.81 -6.06
N SER A 24 -6.10 6.27 -7.29
CA SER A 24 -4.80 6.18 -7.96
C SER A 24 -4.14 7.54 -8.28
N ASN A 25 -4.92 8.57 -8.62
CA ASN A 25 -4.38 9.91 -8.89
C ASN A 25 -3.62 10.49 -7.68
N ARG A 26 -4.12 10.26 -6.46
CA ARG A 26 -3.43 10.74 -5.25
C ARG A 26 -2.10 10.02 -5.02
N VAL A 27 -2.07 8.71 -5.28
CA VAL A 27 -0.83 7.93 -5.18
C VAL A 27 0.18 8.39 -6.23
N ASP A 28 -0.26 8.65 -7.45
CA ASP A 28 0.60 9.24 -8.50
C ASP A 28 1.18 10.60 -8.04
N ASP A 29 0.35 11.48 -7.45
CA ASP A 29 0.79 12.77 -6.92
C ASP A 29 1.82 12.61 -5.78
N TRP A 30 1.58 11.72 -4.81
CA TRP A 30 2.49 11.49 -3.68
C TRP A 30 3.82 10.89 -4.14
N LEU A 31 3.79 9.92 -5.05
CA LEU A 31 4.99 9.34 -5.67
C LEU A 31 5.78 10.38 -6.47
N GLY A 32 5.11 11.33 -7.12
CA GLY A 32 5.75 12.42 -7.84
C GLY A 32 6.41 13.50 -6.95
N GLN A 33 5.94 13.65 -5.71
CA GLN A 33 6.44 14.65 -4.76
C GLN A 33 7.56 14.12 -3.86
N GLY A 34 7.60 12.81 -3.61
CA GLY A 34 8.54 12.17 -2.71
C GLY A 34 9.74 11.51 -3.39
N LYS A 35 10.83 11.35 -2.63
CA LYS A 35 11.91 10.40 -2.95
C LYS A 35 11.96 9.36 -1.84
N TYR A 36 11.24 8.27 -2.05
CA TYR A 36 11.16 7.17 -1.09
C TYR A 36 12.23 6.13 -1.38
N ARG A 37 12.90 5.67 -0.33
CA ARG A 37 13.91 4.61 -0.37
C ARG A 37 13.26 3.24 -0.57
N ASP A 38 12.09 3.05 0.00
CA ASP A 38 11.31 1.81 -0.08
C ASP A 38 9.79 2.09 0.06
N PRO A 39 8.93 1.09 -0.22
CA PRO A 39 7.48 1.24 -0.09
C PRO A 39 7.00 1.51 1.34
N GLN A 40 7.73 1.07 2.37
CA GLN A 40 7.36 1.31 3.76
C GLN A 40 7.52 2.79 4.13
N GLU A 41 8.60 3.44 3.67
CA GLU A 41 8.80 4.88 3.84
C GLU A 41 7.70 5.69 3.13
N PHE A 42 7.26 5.24 1.95
CA PHE A 42 6.09 5.82 1.30
C PHE A 42 4.85 5.72 2.19
N VAL A 43 4.56 4.55 2.77
CA VAL A 43 3.38 4.34 3.63
C VAL A 43 3.39 5.31 4.80
N GLU A 44 4.52 5.45 5.51
CA GLU A 44 4.63 6.40 6.62
C GLU A 44 4.42 7.85 6.18
N SER A 45 4.79 8.20 4.95
CA SER A 45 4.63 9.55 4.41
C SER A 45 3.21 9.90 3.93
N ILE A 46 2.30 8.92 3.79
CA ILE A 46 0.95 9.14 3.24
C ILE A 46 0.25 10.25 4.04
N PRO A 47 -0.20 11.36 3.41
CA PRO A 47 -0.76 12.50 4.14
C PRO A 47 -2.07 12.20 4.88
N PHE A 48 -2.83 11.23 4.37
CA PHE A 48 -4.11 10.86 4.95
C PHE A 48 -3.92 9.79 6.01
N THR A 49 -4.17 10.14 7.28
CA THR A 49 -4.06 9.21 8.41
C THR A 49 -4.89 7.95 8.19
N GLU A 50 -6.14 8.08 7.73
CA GLU A 50 -7.01 6.94 7.41
C GLU A 50 -6.36 5.98 6.41
N THR A 51 -5.82 6.51 5.31
CA THR A 51 -5.15 5.70 4.27
C THR A 51 -3.88 5.04 4.81
N ARG A 52 -3.07 5.76 5.60
CA ARG A 52 -1.88 5.20 6.25
C ARG A 52 -2.25 4.03 7.16
N GLU A 53 -3.23 4.23 8.04
CA GLU A 53 -3.69 3.21 8.98
C GLU A 53 -4.30 2.00 8.26
N TYR A 54 -5.08 2.24 7.20
CA TYR A 54 -5.66 1.20 6.34
C TYR A 54 -4.58 0.29 5.75
N VAL A 55 -3.56 0.88 5.12
CA VAL A 55 -2.46 0.11 4.50
C VAL A 55 -1.71 -0.68 5.55
N GLN A 56 -1.32 -0.04 6.66
CA GLN A 56 -0.59 -0.69 7.73
C GLN A 56 -1.38 -1.84 8.38
N ALA A 57 -2.70 -1.69 8.56
CA ALA A 57 -3.55 -2.74 9.12
C ALA A 57 -3.59 -3.99 8.23
N ILE A 58 -3.72 -3.83 6.92
CA ILE A 58 -3.73 -4.95 5.97
C ILE A 58 -2.37 -5.64 5.92
N LEU A 59 -1.27 -4.89 5.88
CA LEU A 59 0.07 -5.47 5.85
C LEU A 59 0.39 -6.24 7.15
N ARG A 60 0.01 -5.69 8.31
CA ARG A 60 0.11 -6.41 9.59
C ARG A 60 -0.68 -7.72 9.57
N ASN A 61 -1.92 -7.67 9.13
CA ASN A 61 -2.77 -8.86 9.07
C ASN A 61 -2.23 -9.89 8.07
N ALA A 62 -1.77 -9.46 6.90
CA ALA A 62 -1.18 -10.35 5.90
C ALA A 62 0.06 -11.07 6.43
N ASN A 63 0.91 -10.37 7.18
CA ASN A 63 2.07 -10.98 7.84
C ASN A 63 1.63 -11.99 8.93
N VAL A 64 0.63 -11.66 9.73
CA VAL A 64 0.05 -12.58 10.73
C VAL A 64 -0.53 -13.82 10.05
N TYR A 65 -1.32 -13.67 8.98
CA TYR A 65 -1.86 -14.80 8.24
C TYR A 65 -0.77 -15.65 7.58
N ARG A 66 0.31 -15.03 7.07
CA ARG A 66 1.47 -15.78 6.56
C ARG A 66 2.20 -16.55 7.66
N GLN A 67 2.28 -16.01 8.87
CA GLN A 67 2.88 -16.74 10.01
C GLN A 67 2.00 -17.90 10.48
N LEU A 68 0.67 -17.72 10.47
CA LEU A 68 -0.28 -18.73 10.94
C LEU A 68 -0.56 -19.83 9.90
N TYR A 69 -0.58 -19.48 8.62
CA TYR A 69 -1.00 -20.37 7.52
C TYR A 69 0.05 -20.52 6.41
N GLY A 70 1.24 -19.92 6.58
CA GLY A 70 2.37 -20.15 5.71
C GLY A 70 2.73 -21.62 5.77
N THR A 71 2.36 -22.36 4.74
CA THR A 71 2.73 -23.77 4.58
C THR A 71 4.26 -23.83 4.47
N PRO A 72 4.93 -24.79 5.16
CA PRO A 72 6.38 -24.94 5.10
C PRO A 72 6.91 -25.14 3.68
#